data_AF-A0A1W1CY08-F1
#
_entry.id   AF-A0A1W1CY08-F1
#
_cell.length_a   1.000
_cell.length_b   1.000
_cell.length_c   1.000
_cell.angle_alpha   90.00
_cell.angle_beta   90.00
_cell.angle_gamma   90.00
#
_symmetry.space_group_name_H-M   'P 1'
#
loop_
_entity.id
_entity.type
_entity.pdbx_description
1 polymer ?
#
loop_
_entity_poly.entity_id
_entity_poly.type
_entity_poly.pdbx_seq_one_letter_code
_entity_poly.pdbx_strand_id
1 'polypeptide(L)' 'MISELKTAFEIGFLLFLPFLIIDMVVASILMSMGMMMLPPVMISMPFKILVFVLIDGWDLIIGNLIASVK' A
#
# COMPACT_ATOMS: atom_id res chain seq x y z
N MET A 1 -21.79 -6.02 -12.27
CA MET A 1 -21.58 -4.56 -12.26
C MET A 1 -21.54 -3.96 -10.85
N ILE A 2 -22.66 -3.78 -10.11
CA ILE A 2 -22.58 -3.20 -8.74
C ILE A 2 -21.83 -4.13 -7.76
N SER A 3 -22.06 -5.45 -7.87
CA SER A 3 -21.35 -6.44 -7.05
C SER A 3 -19.84 -6.45 -7.30
N GLU A 4 -19.41 -6.43 -8.56
CA GLU A 4 -18.00 -6.41 -8.94
C GLU A 4 -17.29 -5.12 -8.51
N LEU A 5 -17.98 -3.98 -8.58
CA LEU A 5 -17.43 -2.71 -8.08
C LEU A 5 -17.16 -2.80 -6.57
N LYS A 6 -18.09 -3.39 -5.81
CA LYS A 6 -17.90 -3.61 -4.37
C LYS A 6 -16.69 -4.53 -4.10
N THR A 7 -16.60 -5.65 -4.81
CA THR A 7 -15.48 -6.60 -4.68
C THR A 7 -14.14 -5.93 -5.04
N ALA A 8 -14.09 -5.15 -6.11
CA ALA A 8 -12.89 -4.42 -6.50
C ALA A 8 -12.46 -3.38 -5.45
N PHE A 9 -13.41 -2.70 -4.80
CA PHE A 9 -13.13 -1.79 -3.69
C PHE A 9 -12.57 -2.52 -2.47
N GLU A 10 -13.14 -3.67 -2.11
CA GLU A 10 -12.65 -4.49 -0.99
C GLU A 10 -11.20 -4.96 -1.24
N ILE A 11 -10.92 -5.46 -2.46
CA ILE A 11 -9.56 -5.86 -2.87
C ILE A 11 -8.61 -4.65 -2.82
N GLY A 12 -9.01 -3.52 -3.42
CA GLY A 12 -8.20 -2.31 -3.43
C GLY A 12 -7.89 -1.77 -2.03
N PHE A 13 -8.87 -1.81 -1.12
CA PHE A 13 -8.70 -1.41 0.26
C PHE A 13 -7.70 -2.31 1.00
N LEU A 14 -7.84 -3.63 0.87
CA LEU A 14 -6.92 -4.59 1.48
C LEU A 14 -5.49 -4.44 0.97
N LEU A 15 -5.31 -4.22 -0.33
CA LEU A 15 -4.00 -3.95 -0.94
C LEU A 15 -3.40 -2.61 -0.46
N PHE A 16 -4.22 -1.60 -0.20
CA PHE A 16 -3.76 -0.29 0.25
C PHE A 16 -3.32 -0.24 1.72
N LEU A 17 -3.92 -1.09 2.56
CA LEU A 17 -3.72 -1.13 4.00
C LEU A 17 -2.24 -1.23 4.46
N PRO A 18 -1.38 -2.12 3.92
CA PRO A 18 0.03 -2.16 4.29
C PRO A 18 0.79 -0.88 3.95
N PHE A 19 0.47 -0.22 2.83
CA PHE A 19 1.11 1.03 2.44
C PHE A 19 0.72 2.19 3.34
N LEU A 20 -0.54 2.21 3.81
CA LEU A 20 -1.02 3.18 4.79
C LEU A 20 -0.30 3.02 6.13
N ILE A 21 -0.01 1.79 6.56
CA ILE A 21 0.81 1.54 7.76
C ILE A 21 2.21 2.12 7.59
N ILE A 22 2.84 1.93 6.44
CA ILE A 22 4.18 2.49 6.15
C ILE A 22 4.14 4.03 6.26
N ASP A 23 3.13 4.68 5.69
CA ASP A 23 2.99 6.14 5.79
C ASP A 23 2.87 6.63 7.24
N MET A 24 2.01 5.99 8.04
CA MET A 24 1.82 6.38 9.44
C MET A 24 3.09 6.17 10.27
N VAL A 25 3.79 5.06 10.06
CA VAL A 25 5.05 4.76 10.77
C VAL A 25 6.11 5.79 10.39
N VAL A 26 6.34 6.03 9.09
CA VAL A 26 7.33 7.01 8.63
C VAL A 26 7.01 8.42 9.13
N ALA A 27 5.73 8.82 9.08
CA ALA A 27 5.30 10.11 9.61
C ALA A 27 5.56 10.22 11.12
N SER A 28 5.25 9.19 11.91
CA SER A 28 5.48 9.19 13.36
C SER A 28 6.96 9.32 13.71
N ILE A 29 7.85 8.65 12.96
CA ILE A 29 9.30 8.71 13.15
C ILE A 29 9.82 10.11 12.80
N LEU A 30 9.41 10.67 11.64
CA LEU A 30 9.82 12.02 11.25
C LEU A 30 9.35 13.10 12.23
N MET A 31 8.11 12.98 12.73
CA MET A 31 7.60 13.87 13.77
C MET A 31 8.41 13.74 15.06
N SER A 32 8.77 12.53 15.47
CA SER A 32 9.62 12.30 16.65
C SER A 32 11.03 12.87 16.51
N MET A 33 11.56 12.94 15.29
CA MET A 33 12.86 13.56 14.98
C MET A 33 12.79 15.09 14.87
N GLY A 34 11.60 15.70 15.00
CA GLY A 34 11.41 17.14 14.85
C GLY A 34 11.45 17.64 13.39
N MET A 35 11.43 16.73 12.41
CA MET A 35 11.53 17.08 10.98
C MET A 35 10.16 17.40 10.38
N MET A 36 9.55 18.52 10.78
CA MET A 36 8.20 18.91 10.32
C MET A 36 8.15 19.44 8.88
N MET A 37 9.27 19.90 8.32
CA MET A 37 9.31 20.52 6.99
C MET A 37 9.57 19.52 5.85
N LEU A 38 9.96 18.28 6.17
CA LEU A 38 10.15 17.25 5.17
C LEU A 38 8.83 16.48 4.99
N PRO A 39 8.23 16.47 3.79
CA PRO A 39 7.03 15.68 3.54
C PRO A 39 7.31 14.18 3.77
N PRO A 40 6.60 13.50 4.69
CA PRO A 40 6.86 12.08 4.99
C PRO A 40 6.76 11.16 3.77
N VAL A 41 5.95 11.55 2.78
CA VAL A 41 5.76 10.84 1.51
C VAL A 41 7.08 10.64 0.75
N MET A 42 7.99 11.62 0.79
CA MET A 42 9.28 11.51 0.11
C MET A 42 10.13 10.35 0.65
N ILE A 43 9.99 10.06 1.95
CA ILE A 43 10.66 8.92 2.58
C ILE A 43 9.82 7.65 2.39
N SER A 44 8.50 7.70 2.58
CA SER A 44 7.68 6.49 2.53
C SER A 44 7.61 5.88 1.13
N MET A 45 7.64 6.68 0.05
CA MET A 45 7.57 6.19 -1.33
C MET A 45 8.62 5.13 -1.69
N PRO A 46 9.94 5.35 -1.52
CA PRO A 46 10.92 4.31 -1.79
C PRO A 46 10.74 3.07 -0.89
N PHE A 47 10.33 3.22 0.36
CA PHE A 47 10.02 2.07 1.24
C PHE A 47 8.84 1.26 0.73
N LYS A 48 7.75 1.92 0.28
CA LYS A 48 6.59 1.22 -0.30
C LYS A 48 6.98 0.41 -1.52
N ILE A 49 7.77 0.99 -2.43
CA ILE A 49 8.23 0.30 -3.64
C ILE A 49 9.10 -0.90 -3.25
N LEU A 50 10.03 -0.72 -2.31
CA LEU A 50 10.90 -1.79 -1.84
C LEU A 50 10.09 -2.94 -1.22
N VAL A 51 9.18 -2.65 -0.30
CA VAL A 51 8.31 -3.68 0.31
C VAL A 51 7.49 -4.39 -0.75
N PHE A 52 6.90 -3.65 -1.69
CA PHE A 52 6.08 -4.21 -2.76
C PHE A 52 6.87 -5.16 -3.67
N VAL A 53 8.11 -4.82 -4.01
CA VAL A 53 8.99 -5.69 -4.80
C VAL A 53 9.46 -6.89 -3.99
N LEU A 54 9.80 -6.72 -2.71
CA LEU A 54 10.29 -7.81 -1.86
C LEU A 54 9.26 -8.92 -1.60
N ILE A 55 7.97 -8.61 -1.69
CA ILE A 55 6.90 -9.59 -1.51
C ILE A 55 6.37 -10.15 -2.83
N ASP A 56 7.04 -9.87 -3.95
CA ASP A 56 6.54 -10.20 -5.30
C ASP A 56 5.11 -9.67 -5.53
N GLY A 57 4.87 -8.41 -5.14
CA GLY A 57 3.53 -7.83 -5.06
C GLY A 57 2.74 -7.84 -6.38
N TRP A 58 3.43 -7.82 -7.53
CA TRP A 58 2.79 -7.96 -8.84
C TRP A 58 2.15 -9.34 -9.03
N ASP A 59 2.85 -10.41 -8.67
CA ASP A 59 2.34 -11.78 -8.79
C ASP A 59 1.18 -12.03 -7.83
N LEU A 60 1.24 -11.46 -6.61
CA LEU A 60 0.14 -11.48 -5.66
C LEU A 60 -1.12 -10.79 -6.22
N ILE A 61 -0.98 -9.59 -6.81
CA ILE A 61 -2.13 -8.86 -7.37
C ILE A 61 -2.73 -9.60 -8.56
N ILE A 62 -1.89 -10.04 -9.51
CA ILE A 62 -2.34 -10.72 -10.73
C ILE A 62 -2.96 -12.08 -10.38
N GLY A 63 -2.34 -12.84 -9.48
CA GLY A 63 -2.86 -14.12 -9.01
C GLY A 63 -4.24 -14.00 -8.37
N ASN A 64 -4.43 -12.99 -7.50
CA ASN A 64 -5.74 -12.74 -6.88
C ASN A 64 -6.80 -12.30 -7.90
N LEU A 65 -6.44 -11.48 -8.88
CA LEU A 65 -7.35 -11.08 -9.96
C LEU A 65 -7.80 -12.28 -10.80
N ILE A 66 -6.87 -13.15 -11.22
CA ILE A 66 -7.18 -14.36 -12.00
C ILE A 66 -8.04 -15.31 -11.16
N ALA A 67 -7.73 -15.49 -9.89
CA ALA A 67 -8.52 -16.33 -8.98
C ALA A 67 -9.94 -15.80 -8.76
N SER A 68 -10.14 -14.48 -8.78
CA SER A 68 -11.47 -13.86 -8.66
C SER A 68 -12.34 -14.00 -9.91
N VAL A 69 -11.74 -14.29 -11.07
CA VAL A 69 -12.45 -14.46 -12.35
C VAL A 69 -12.82 -15.93 -12.60
N LYS A 70 -12.13 -16.87 -11.94
CA LYS A 70 -12.42 -18.31 -11.98
C LYS A 70 -13.52 -18.69 -10.99
#